data_AF-A0A965F2H3-F1
#
_entry.id   AF-A0A965F2H3-F1
#
_cell.length_a   1.000
_cell.length_b   1.000
_cell.length_c   1.000
_cell.angle_alpha   90.00
_cell.angle_beta   90.00
_cell.angle_gamma   90.00
#
_symmetry.space_group_name_H-M   'P 1'
#
loop_
_entity.id
_entity.type
_entity.pdbx_description
1 polymer ?
#
loop_
_entity_poly.entity_id
_entity_poly.type
_entity_poly.pdbx_seq_one_letter_code
_entity_poly.pdbx_strand_id
1 'polypeptide(L)'
;MMVHPLVFVPQAVVDAGRRALVPLDAWRRAGHLLVTDGNVVDQDAIVQAILAFGQQYRITEIAFDPWNATQLALRFKAEGLAVVEVRQGPKTLSEPTQALAALVVDGKLQHGGHPVLRWMADNFTVRTDPNANVAPDKARASEKIDAIVALIMALSRRGKSQQQQYQMLVLGGRR
;
A
#
# COMPACT_ATOMS: atom_id res chain seq x y z
N MET A 1 -2.21 15.96 1.66
CA MET A 1 -1.30 14.82 1.50
C MET A 1 -1.40 14.35 0.07
N MET A 2 -0.33 14.49 -0.70
CA MET A 2 -0.26 14.05 -2.08
C MET A 2 -0.01 12.54 -2.16
N VAL A 3 -0.70 11.86 -3.07
CA VAL A 3 -0.59 10.42 -3.31
C VAL A 3 -0.38 10.19 -4.81
N HIS A 4 0.66 9.44 -5.16
CA HIS A 4 0.94 9.00 -6.53
C HIS A 4 0.76 7.49 -6.62
N PRO A 5 -0.39 7.00 -7.09
CA PRO A 5 -0.62 5.57 -7.24
C PRO A 5 0.21 5.02 -8.40
N LEU A 6 0.99 3.97 -8.14
CA LEU A 6 1.60 3.13 -9.17
C LEU A 6 0.95 1.75 -9.06
N VAL A 7 0.10 1.40 -10.03
CA VAL A 7 -0.67 0.14 -10.01
C VAL A 7 -0.19 -0.77 -11.11
N PHE A 8 0.34 -1.93 -10.73
CA PHE A 8 0.88 -2.92 -11.67
C PHE A 8 -0.12 -4.05 -11.90
N VAL A 9 -0.29 -4.44 -13.17
CA VAL A 9 -1.22 -5.50 -13.57
C VAL A 9 -0.58 -6.32 -14.70
N PRO A 10 -0.62 -7.67 -14.68
CA PRO A 10 -0.12 -8.45 -15.80
C PRO A 10 -1.08 -8.39 -16.99
N GLN A 11 -0.55 -8.48 -18.21
CA GLN A 11 -1.31 -8.38 -19.46
C GLN A 11 -2.47 -9.39 -19.50
N ALA A 12 -2.27 -10.62 -18.98
CA ALA A 12 -3.33 -11.62 -18.90
C ALA A 12 -4.57 -11.17 -18.09
N VAL A 13 -4.38 -10.36 -17.04
CA VAL A 13 -5.50 -9.83 -16.24
C VAL A 13 -6.26 -8.76 -17.03
N VAL A 14 -5.56 -7.93 -17.81
CA VAL A 14 -6.20 -6.96 -18.70
C VAL A 14 -7.03 -7.68 -19.77
N ASP A 15 -6.46 -8.73 -20.38
CA ASP A 15 -7.14 -9.50 -21.43
C ASP A 15 -8.35 -10.29 -20.89
N ALA A 16 -8.23 -10.90 -19.71
CA ALA A 16 -9.36 -11.55 -19.03
C ALA A 16 -10.42 -10.54 -18.60
N GLY A 17 -9.99 -9.35 -18.15
CA GLY A 17 -10.84 -8.26 -17.70
C GLY A 17 -11.69 -7.62 -18.80
N ARG A 18 -11.40 -7.88 -20.09
CA ARG A 18 -12.30 -7.51 -21.20
C ARG A 18 -13.70 -8.09 -21.08
N ARG A 19 -13.85 -9.17 -20.32
CA ARG A 19 -15.14 -9.82 -20.03
C ARG A 19 -15.76 -9.38 -18.69
N ALA A 20 -15.03 -8.59 -17.89
CA ALA A 20 -15.48 -8.09 -16.59
C ALA A 20 -16.04 -6.66 -16.72
N LEU A 21 -16.81 -6.21 -15.72
CA LEU A 21 -17.34 -4.85 -15.64
C LEU A 21 -16.27 -3.80 -15.26
N VAL A 22 -15.04 -4.23 -15.00
CA VAL A 22 -13.93 -3.36 -14.59
C VAL A 22 -13.22 -2.80 -15.84
N PRO A 23 -13.12 -1.47 -16.00
CA PRO A 23 -12.60 -0.86 -17.24
C PRO A 23 -11.07 -0.84 -17.31
N LEU A 24 -10.42 -2.00 -17.13
CA LEU A 24 -8.96 -2.15 -17.12
C LEU A 24 -8.31 -1.66 -18.42
N ASP A 25 -8.89 -1.96 -19.57
CA ASP A 25 -8.37 -1.54 -20.88
C ASP A 25 -8.41 -0.01 -21.06
N ALA A 26 -9.44 0.65 -20.53
CA ALA A 26 -9.54 2.11 -20.56
C ALA A 26 -8.48 2.74 -19.63
N TRP A 27 -8.31 2.21 -18.42
CA TRP A 27 -7.29 2.68 -17.48
C TRP A 27 -5.87 2.45 -17.99
N ARG A 28 -5.60 1.33 -18.67
CA ARG A 28 -4.33 1.09 -19.35
C ARG A 28 -4.05 2.15 -20.40
N ARG A 29 -5.00 2.41 -21.32
CA ARG A 29 -4.83 3.43 -22.38
C ARG A 29 -4.67 4.84 -21.83
N ALA A 30 -5.27 5.13 -20.68
CA ALA A 30 -5.13 6.41 -19.98
C ALA A 30 -3.86 6.53 -19.12
N GLY A 31 -3.02 5.48 -19.04
CA GLY A 31 -1.77 5.50 -18.26
C GLY A 31 -1.96 5.34 -16.74
N HIS A 32 -3.11 4.86 -16.28
CA HIS A 32 -3.38 4.61 -14.85
C HIS A 32 -2.95 3.21 -14.37
N LEU A 33 -2.55 2.34 -15.30
CA LEU A 33 -2.04 1.00 -15.02
C LEU A 33 -0.68 0.83 -15.69
N LEU A 34 0.27 0.29 -14.94
CA LEU A 34 1.56 -0.20 -15.44
C LEU A 34 1.38 -1.67 -15.77
N VAL A 35 1.31 -1.98 -17.06
CA VAL A 35 1.05 -3.34 -17.52
C VAL A 35 2.35 -4.05 -17.83
N THR A 36 2.53 -5.24 -17.25
CA THR A 36 3.69 -6.09 -17.52
C THR A 36 3.28 -7.26 -18.40
N ASP A 37 4.19 -7.73 -19.25
CA ASP A 37 3.91 -8.86 -20.14
C ASP A 37 3.67 -10.16 -19.37
N GLY A 38 2.86 -11.05 -19.96
CA GLY A 38 2.57 -12.37 -19.42
C GLY A 38 1.49 -12.42 -18.35
N ASN A 39 1.58 -13.43 -17.48
CA ASN A 39 0.53 -13.82 -16.53
C ASN A 39 0.80 -13.39 -15.09
N VAL A 40 2.00 -12.90 -14.81
CA VAL A 40 2.46 -12.47 -13.48
C VAL A 40 3.07 -11.08 -13.59
N VAL A 41 3.01 -10.31 -12.51
CA VAL A 41 3.66 -8.99 -12.48
C VAL A 41 5.17 -9.18 -12.48
N ASP A 42 5.84 -8.59 -13.46
CA ASP A 42 7.29 -8.56 -13.51
C ASP A 42 7.84 -7.67 -12.38
N GLN A 43 8.63 -8.29 -11.49
CA GLN A 43 9.25 -7.57 -10.37
C GLN A 43 10.32 -6.58 -10.85
N ASP A 44 10.98 -6.84 -11.98
CA ASP A 44 11.99 -5.93 -12.55
C ASP A 44 11.32 -4.62 -12.96
N ALA A 45 10.16 -4.72 -13.64
CA ALA A 45 9.34 -3.57 -13.98
C ALA A 45 8.93 -2.75 -12.74
N ILE A 46 8.59 -3.41 -11.62
CA ILE A 46 8.29 -2.71 -10.36
C ILE A 46 9.53 -1.96 -9.86
N VAL A 47 10.68 -2.63 -9.80
CA VAL A 47 11.93 -2.02 -9.31
C VAL A 47 12.30 -0.80 -10.16
N GLN A 48 12.29 -0.94 -11.48
CA GLN A 48 12.63 0.15 -12.40
C GLN A 48 11.67 1.34 -12.27
N ALA A 49 10.37 1.08 -12.16
CA ALA A 49 9.38 2.13 -11.97
C ALA A 49 9.57 2.89 -10.64
N ILE A 50 9.93 2.19 -9.55
CA ILE A 50 10.22 2.81 -8.26
C ILE A 50 11.53 3.60 -8.30
N LEU A 51 12.58 3.11 -8.98
CA LEU A 51 13.81 3.86 -9.17
C LEU A 51 13.59 5.13 -10.00
N ALA A 52 12.81 5.05 -11.08
CA ALA A 52 12.41 6.21 -11.88
C ALA A 52 11.60 7.22 -11.06
N PHE A 53 10.68 6.73 -10.21
CA PHE A 53 9.97 7.58 -9.25
C PHE A 53 10.93 8.25 -8.26
N GLY A 54 11.98 7.54 -7.83
CA GLY A 54 13.07 8.03 -7.00
C GLY A 54 13.89 9.17 -7.61
N GLN A 55 13.89 9.32 -8.94
CA GLN A 55 14.53 10.45 -9.63
C GLN A 55 13.72 11.74 -9.49
N GLN A 56 12.41 11.64 -9.31
CA GLN A 56 11.50 12.79 -9.17
C GLN A 56 11.20 13.11 -7.71
N TYR A 57 11.17 12.09 -6.85
CA TYR A 57 10.80 12.19 -5.45
C TYR A 57 11.81 11.46 -4.57
N ARG A 58 12.12 12.03 -3.40
CA ARG A 58 12.95 11.35 -2.41
C ARG A 58 12.15 10.23 -1.74
N ILE A 59 12.50 8.98 -2.07
CA ILE A 59 11.96 7.79 -1.38
C ILE A 59 12.69 7.65 -0.04
N THR A 60 11.97 7.82 1.06
CA THR A 60 12.53 7.69 2.42
C THR A 60 12.49 6.26 2.93
N GLU A 61 11.41 5.54 2.65
CA GLU A 61 11.22 4.14 3.02
C GLU A 61 10.16 3.48 2.13
N ILE A 62 10.23 2.16 1.99
CA ILE A 62 9.25 1.33 1.29
C ILE A 62 8.65 0.36 2.31
N ALA A 63 7.36 0.53 2.61
CA ALA A 63 6.60 -0.40 3.43
C ALA A 63 6.13 -1.60 2.60
N PHE A 64 6.33 -2.83 3.08
CA PHE A 64 5.89 -4.03 2.39
C PHE A 64 5.33 -5.08 3.35
N ASP A 65 4.49 -5.97 2.81
CA ASP A 65 3.95 -7.11 3.55
C ASP A 65 4.89 -8.32 3.41
N PRO A 66 5.47 -8.84 4.51
CA PRO A 66 6.44 -9.93 4.47
C PRO A 66 5.90 -11.23 3.87
N TRP A 67 4.57 -11.45 3.88
CA TRP A 67 3.99 -12.68 3.32
C TRP A 67 4.04 -12.72 1.79
N ASN A 68 4.06 -11.56 1.13
CA ASN A 68 3.82 -11.49 -0.32
C ASN A 68 4.95 -10.83 -1.11
N ALA A 69 5.77 -9.98 -0.47
CA ALA A 69 6.72 -9.12 -1.16
C ALA A 69 8.18 -9.25 -0.67
N THR A 70 8.52 -10.34 0.03
CA THR A 70 9.88 -10.54 0.57
C THR A 70 10.97 -10.52 -0.51
N GLN A 71 10.77 -11.19 -1.65
CA GLN A 71 11.76 -11.16 -2.74
C GLN A 71 11.94 -9.75 -3.30
N LEU A 72 10.84 -9.04 -3.56
CA LEU A 72 10.86 -7.67 -4.04
C LEU A 72 11.55 -6.71 -3.04
N ALA A 73 11.32 -6.91 -1.75
CA ALA A 73 11.98 -6.13 -0.70
C ALA A 73 13.51 -6.34 -0.67
N LEU A 74 14.00 -7.57 -0.88
CA LEU A 74 15.44 -7.85 -1.00
C LEU A 74 16.06 -7.11 -2.19
N ARG A 75 15.33 -7.01 -3.30
CA ARG A 75 15.78 -6.26 -4.48
C ARG A 75 15.87 -4.76 -4.22
N PHE A 76 14.85 -4.18 -3.59
CA PHE A 76 14.93 -2.78 -3.17
C PHE A 76 16.09 -2.50 -2.20
N LYS A 77 16.38 -3.44 -1.28
CA LYS A 77 17.58 -3.33 -0.42
C LYS A 77 18.87 -3.36 -1.23
N ALA A 78 18.96 -4.20 -2.27
CA ALA A 78 20.13 -4.26 -3.15
C ALA A 78 20.36 -2.94 -3.91
N GLU A 79 19.28 -2.24 -4.24
CA GLU A 79 19.31 -0.87 -4.80
C GLU A 79 19.56 0.23 -3.74
N GLY A 80 19.84 -0.13 -2.49
CA GLY A 80 20.13 0.81 -1.41
C GLY A 80 18.90 1.50 -0.81
N LEU A 81 17.69 1.06 -1.12
CA LEU A 81 16.46 1.63 -0.58
C LEU A 81 16.14 1.06 0.81
N ALA A 82 15.71 1.93 1.72
CA ALA A 82 15.21 1.50 3.02
C ALA A 82 13.86 0.80 2.87
N VAL A 83 13.76 -0.45 3.31
CA VAL A 83 12.51 -1.21 3.31
C VAL A 83 12.10 -1.58 4.72
N VAL A 84 10.80 -1.55 4.99
CA VAL A 84 10.24 -1.83 6.32
C VAL A 84 9.09 -2.80 6.19
N GLU A 85 9.14 -3.87 6.98
CA GLU A 85 8.04 -4.81 7.10
C GLU A 85 6.86 -4.18 7.83
N VAL A 86 5.69 -4.26 7.22
CA VAL A 86 4.41 -3.85 7.81
C VAL A 86 3.48 -5.05 7.76
N ARG A 87 3.35 -5.73 8.90
CA ARG A 87 2.46 -6.89 9.04
C ARG A 87 1.00 -6.43 8.96
N GLN A 88 0.21 -7.12 8.15
CA GLN A 88 -1.22 -6.84 8.09
C GLN A 88 -1.92 -7.29 9.38
N GLY A 89 -2.76 -6.43 9.94
CA GLY A 89 -3.58 -6.73 11.10
C GLY A 89 -3.95 -5.48 11.90
N PRO A 90 -4.97 -5.55 12.78
CA PRO A 90 -5.46 -4.39 13.53
C PRO A 90 -4.37 -3.72 14.37
N LYS A 91 -3.47 -4.50 14.97
CA LYS A 91 -2.35 -3.98 15.77
C LYS A 91 -1.46 -2.98 15.00
N THR A 92 -1.27 -3.19 13.70
CA THR A 92 -0.37 -2.38 12.87
C THR A 92 -1.14 -1.40 12.00
N LEU A 93 -2.37 -1.76 11.59
CA LEU A 93 -3.13 -1.03 10.57
C LEU A 93 -4.32 -0.25 11.12
N SER A 94 -4.70 -0.39 12.40
CA SER A 94 -5.87 0.34 12.95
C SER A 94 -5.69 1.85 12.91
N GLU A 95 -4.64 2.37 13.56
CA GLU A 95 -4.30 3.78 13.56
C GLU A 95 -4.19 4.37 12.14
N PRO A 96 -3.42 3.81 11.18
CA PRO A 96 -3.32 4.39 9.85
C PRO A 96 -4.61 4.24 9.02
N THR A 97 -5.45 3.24 9.27
CA THR A 97 -6.75 3.11 8.61
C THR A 97 -7.70 4.23 9.07
N GLN A 98 -7.72 4.52 10.38
CA GLN A 98 -8.48 5.65 10.92
C GLN A 98 -7.94 6.99 10.41
N ALA A 99 -6.62 7.13 10.33
CA ALA A 99 -5.98 8.33 9.78
C ALA A 99 -6.33 8.54 8.29
N LEU A 100 -6.40 7.47 7.49
CA LEU A 100 -6.86 7.56 6.10
C LEU A 100 -8.31 8.07 6.05
N ALA A 101 -9.21 7.52 6.85
CA ALA A 101 -10.60 7.97 6.91
C ALA A 101 -10.71 9.46 7.26
N ALA A 102 -9.97 9.91 8.28
CA ALA A 102 -9.92 11.33 8.65
C ALA A 102 -9.40 12.22 7.50
N LEU A 103 -8.33 11.81 6.80
CA LEU A 103 -7.80 12.56 5.65
C LEU A 103 -8.81 12.67 4.50
N VAL A 104 -9.63 11.64 4.29
CA VAL A 104 -10.69 11.65 3.27
C VAL A 104 -11.83 12.59 3.68
N VAL A 105 -12.34 12.47 4.90
CA VAL A 105 -13.43 13.32 5.43
C VAL A 105 -13.02 14.79 5.44
N ASP A 106 -11.78 15.09 5.82
CA ASP A 106 -11.24 16.45 5.85
C ASP A 106 -10.91 17.02 4.45
N GLY A 107 -11.03 16.24 3.37
CA GLY A 107 -10.61 16.66 2.03
C GLY A 107 -9.10 16.88 1.89
N LYS A 108 -8.30 16.28 2.77
CA LYS A 108 -6.83 16.44 2.84
C LYS A 108 -6.07 15.39 2.05
N LEU A 109 -6.73 14.43 1.43
CA LEU A 109 -6.12 13.42 0.55
C LEU A 109 -6.15 13.87 -0.92
N GLN A 110 -4.99 14.14 -1.49
CA GLN A 110 -4.82 14.60 -2.88
C GLN A 110 -4.28 13.45 -3.73
N HIS A 111 -5.16 12.69 -4.37
CA HIS A 111 -4.80 11.56 -5.24
C HIS A 111 -5.09 11.83 -6.73
N GLY A 112 -5.33 13.09 -7.10
CA GLY A 112 -5.51 13.53 -8.49
C GLY A 112 -6.71 12.92 -9.23
N GLY A 113 -7.72 12.40 -8.50
CA GLY A 113 -8.85 11.73 -9.13
C GLY A 113 -8.49 10.37 -9.75
N HIS A 114 -7.36 9.76 -9.39
CA HIS A 114 -6.90 8.48 -9.95
C HIS A 114 -8.01 7.40 -9.94
N PRO A 115 -8.51 6.97 -11.10
CA PRO A 115 -9.76 6.21 -11.19
C PRO A 115 -9.63 4.80 -10.60
N VAL A 116 -8.45 4.19 -10.71
CA VAL A 116 -8.19 2.88 -10.10
C VAL A 116 -8.22 2.95 -8.57
N LEU A 117 -7.66 4.03 -7.98
CA LEU A 117 -7.64 4.18 -6.53
C LEU A 117 -9.05 4.48 -6.01
N ARG A 118 -9.82 5.28 -6.75
CA ARG A 118 -11.24 5.54 -6.45
C ARG A 118 -12.06 4.25 -6.49
N TRP A 119 -11.91 3.45 -7.55
CA TRP A 119 -12.58 2.16 -7.66
C TRP A 119 -12.21 1.22 -6.50
N MET A 120 -10.93 1.15 -6.13
CA MET A 120 -10.50 0.37 -4.97
C MET A 120 -11.05 0.91 -3.64
N ALA A 121 -11.29 2.23 -3.54
CA ALA A 121 -11.95 2.83 -2.39
C ALA A 121 -13.45 2.45 -2.32
N ASP A 122 -14.13 2.36 -3.46
CA ASP A 122 -15.53 1.91 -3.53
C ASP A 122 -15.70 0.45 -3.07
N ASN A 123 -14.65 -0.37 -3.27
CA ASN A 123 -14.61 -1.77 -2.82
C ASN A 123 -14.11 -1.93 -1.37
N PHE A 124 -13.61 -0.85 -0.76
CA PHE A 124 -12.90 -0.92 0.51
C PHE A 124 -13.84 -1.22 1.67
N THR A 125 -13.55 -2.30 2.39
CA THR A 125 -14.25 -2.66 3.63
C THR A 125 -13.26 -2.84 4.76
N VAL A 126 -13.73 -2.61 5.98
CA VAL A 126 -12.94 -2.81 7.20
C VAL A 126 -13.60 -3.85 8.08
N ARG A 127 -12.77 -4.61 8.78
CA ARG A 127 -13.20 -5.43 9.92
C ARG A 127 -12.89 -4.68 11.20
N THR A 128 -13.77 -4.83 12.18
CA THR A 128 -13.62 -4.25 13.52
C THR A 128 -13.50 -5.38 14.53
N ASP A 129 -12.49 -5.31 15.39
CA ASP A 129 -12.34 -6.25 16.50
C ASP A 129 -13.15 -5.80 17.76
N PRO A 130 -13.27 -6.63 18.81
CA PRO A 130 -14.01 -6.26 20.02
C PRO A 130 -13.45 -5.05 20.77
N ASN A 131 -12.20 -4.65 20.50
CA ASN A 131 -11.56 -3.48 21.09
C ASN A 131 -11.72 -2.23 20.20
N ALA A 132 -12.63 -2.27 19.22
CA ALA A 132 -12.87 -1.22 18.24
C ALA A 132 -11.66 -0.89 17.35
N ASN A 133 -10.66 -1.78 17.24
CA ASN A 133 -9.61 -1.62 16.25
C ASN A 133 -10.13 -2.00 14.87
N VAL A 134 -9.71 -1.25 13.85
CA VAL A 134 -10.10 -1.50 12.47
C VAL A 134 -8.92 -2.02 11.64
N ALA A 135 -9.20 -2.77 10.59
CA ALA A 135 -8.20 -3.12 9.58
C ALA A 135 -8.87 -3.42 8.23
N PRO A 136 -8.16 -3.24 7.10
CA PRO A 136 -8.65 -3.66 5.79
C PRO A 136 -9.14 -5.10 5.78
N ASP A 137 -10.36 -5.34 5.30
CA ASP A 137 -10.95 -6.67 5.17
C ASP A 137 -10.95 -7.13 3.72
N LYS A 138 -9.84 -7.75 3.30
CA LYS A 138 -9.71 -8.31 1.95
C LYS A 138 -10.69 -9.45 1.67
N ALA A 139 -11.20 -10.15 2.70
CA ALA A 139 -12.11 -11.28 2.51
C ALA A 139 -13.55 -10.84 2.24
N ARG A 140 -13.93 -9.66 2.76
CA ARG A 140 -15.26 -9.07 2.54
C ARG A 140 -15.32 -8.01 1.45
N ALA A 141 -14.17 -7.54 0.96
CA ALA A 141 -14.11 -6.64 -0.18
C ALA A 141 -14.76 -7.31 -1.42
N SER A 142 -15.61 -6.55 -2.12
CA SER A 142 -16.25 -6.99 -3.35
C SER A 142 -15.24 -7.28 -4.46
N GLU A 143 -14.13 -6.55 -4.45
CA GLU A 143 -13.11 -6.52 -5.50
C GLU A 143 -11.76 -6.08 -4.91
N LYS A 144 -10.75 -5.84 -5.76
CA LYS A 144 -9.39 -5.46 -5.34
C LYS A 144 -9.37 -4.18 -4.50
N ILE A 145 -8.48 -4.17 -3.50
CA ILE A 145 -8.25 -3.03 -2.59
C ILE A 145 -6.74 -2.76 -2.35
N ASP A 146 -5.86 -3.38 -3.14
CA ASP A 146 -4.43 -3.43 -2.85
C ASP A 146 -3.77 -2.04 -2.80
N ALA A 147 -4.16 -1.09 -3.65
CA ALA A 147 -3.63 0.27 -3.61
C ALA A 147 -4.08 1.05 -2.35
N ILE A 148 -5.30 0.80 -1.85
CA ILE A 148 -5.76 1.38 -0.58
C ILE A 148 -4.97 0.78 0.59
N VAL A 149 -4.74 -0.53 0.58
CA VAL A 149 -3.90 -1.18 1.60
C VAL A 149 -2.47 -0.64 1.56
N ALA A 150 -1.89 -0.46 0.37
CA ALA A 150 -0.57 0.14 0.20
C ALA A 150 -0.52 1.58 0.76
N LEU A 151 -1.57 2.38 0.53
CA LEU A 151 -1.68 3.73 1.09
C LEU A 151 -1.76 3.71 2.63
N ILE A 152 -2.53 2.78 3.22
CA ILE A 152 -2.61 2.60 4.68
C ILE A 152 -1.24 2.18 5.23
N MET A 153 -0.53 1.27 4.54
CA MET A 153 0.83 0.88 4.93
C MET A 153 1.79 2.07 4.89
N ALA A 154 1.73 2.91 3.85
CA ALA A 154 2.51 4.13 3.78
C ALA A 154 2.18 5.10 4.93
N LEU A 155 0.89 5.26 5.27
CA LEU A 155 0.46 6.07 6.42
C LEU A 155 0.97 5.53 7.76
N SER A 156 1.08 4.21 7.91
CA SER A 156 1.61 3.58 9.14
C SER A 156 3.04 3.98 9.46
N ARG A 157 3.76 4.45 8.45
CA ARG A 157 5.17 4.83 8.49
C ARG A 157 5.41 6.34 8.57
N ARG A 158 4.39 7.13 8.22
CA ARG A 158 4.47 8.59 8.23
C ARG A 158 4.93 9.10 9.60
N GLY A 159 6.04 9.83 9.62
CA GLY A 159 6.59 10.44 10.85
C GLY A 159 7.36 9.47 11.76
N LYS A 160 7.53 8.19 11.40
CA LYS A 160 8.29 7.20 12.20
C LYS A 160 9.77 7.12 11.81
N SER A 161 10.33 8.18 11.25
CA SER A 161 11.76 8.28 10.94
C SER A 161 12.58 8.29 12.25
N GLN A 162 13.24 7.16 12.53
CA GLN A 162 13.96 6.78 13.75
C GLN A 162 13.07 6.46 14.97
N GLN A 163 12.90 5.17 15.25
CA GLN A 163 12.47 4.73 16.59
C GLN A 163 13.58 5.06 17.58
N GLN A 164 13.36 6.05 18.44
CA GLN A 164 14.08 6.11 19.71
C GLN A 164 13.62 4.94 20.58
N GLN A 165 14.53 3.98 20.74
CA GLN A 165 14.34 2.80 21.55
C GLN A 165 14.47 3.15 23.03
N TYR A 166 13.47 3.82 23.60
CA TYR A 166 13.39 3.96 25.06
C TYR A 166 12.79 2.68 25.64
N GLN A 167 13.64 1.82 26.19
CA GLN A 167 13.22 0.78 27.14
C GLN A 167 13.35 1.35 28.55
N MET A 168 12.23 1.60 29.22
CA MET A 168 12.20 1.84 30.66
C MET A 168 11.90 0.51 31.34
N LEU A 169 12.89 -0.05 32.04
CA LEU A 169 12.73 -1.20 32.93
C LEU A 169 12.67 -0.68 34.37
N VAL A 170 11.52 -0.84 35.03
CA VAL A 170 11.39 -0.59 36.47
C VAL A 170 11.49 -1.93 37.18
N LEU A 171 12.62 -2.16 37.84
CA LEU A 171 12.82 -3.31 38.72
C LEU A 171 12.58 -2.87 40.16
N GLY A 172 11.50 -3.36 40.76
CA GLY A 172 11.21 -3.16 42.18
C GLY A 172 11.94 -4.20 43.02
N GLY A 173 12.84 -3.76 43.90
CA GLY A 173 13.45 -4.61 44.93
C GLY A 173 12.57 -4.65 46.19
N ARG A 174 12.37 -5.86 46.75
CA ARG A 174 11.97 -5.99 48.16
C ARG A 174 13.22 -5.77 49.02
N ARG A 175 13.08 -4.99 50.10
CA ARG A 175 14.08 -4.88 51.17
C ARG A 175 14.24 -6.22 51.87
#